data_AF-X0UXU7-F1
#
_entry.id   AF-X0UXU7-F1
#
_cell.length_a   1.000
_cell.length_b   1.000
_cell.length_c   1.000
_cell.angle_alpha   90.00
_cell.angle_beta   90.00
_cell.angle_gamma   90.00
#
_symmetry.space_group_name_H-M   'P 1'
#
loop_
_entity.id
_entity.type
_entity.pdbx_description
1 polymer ?
#
loop_
_entity_poly.entity_id
_entity_poly.type
_entity_poly.pdbx_seq_one_letter_code
_entity_poly.pdbx_strand_id
1 'polypeptide(L)'
;FAIPFAYIVSLVSVFVSGVIIFLWAKIFGGKATIEQSIKMYMYAQTPHLFSWIPFVGGLASIWALLLLIIGTQKVHKMSRLRAALIYLIPSLILVVFIIAIILLIVILISANPELILDKLAEAAAAKQ
;
A
#
# COMPACT_ATOMS: atom_id res chain seq x y z
N PHE A 1 14.75 -18.50 8.15
CA PHE A 1 13.80 -17.85 9.08
C PHE A 1 12.99 -16.70 8.47
N ALA A 2 13.55 -15.87 7.58
CA ALA A 2 12.80 -14.74 6.98
C ALA A 2 11.59 -15.15 6.12
N ILE A 3 11.69 -16.26 5.38
CA ILE A 3 10.64 -16.69 4.44
C ILE A 3 9.35 -17.12 5.16
N PRO A 4 9.36 -18.02 6.17
CA PRO A 4 8.14 -18.37 6.92
C PRO A 4 7.47 -17.18 7.61
N PHE A 5 8.26 -16.25 8.17
CA PHE A 5 7.73 -15.05 8.81
C PHE A 5 6.97 -14.15 7.82
N ALA A 6 7.50 -13.99 6.60
CA ALA A 6 6.83 -13.22 5.55
C ALA A 6 5.45 -13.79 5.16
N TYR A 7 5.27 -15.11 5.17
CA TYR A 7 3.97 -15.73 4.91
C TYR A 7 2.95 -15.48 6.01
N ILE A 8 3.38 -15.48 7.28
CA ILE A 8 2.48 -15.16 8.40
C ILE A 8 2.06 -13.70 8.32
N VAL A 9 3.01 -12.79 8.07
CA VAL A 9 2.74 -11.37 7.91
C VAL A 9 1.79 -11.12 6.74
N SER A 10 1.98 -11.77 5.59
CA SER A 10 1.11 -11.58 4.44
C SER A 10 -0.32 -12.08 4.72
N LEU A 11 -0.47 -13.22 5.40
CA LEU A 11 -1.77 -13.75 5.78
C LEU A 11 -2.52 -12.78 6.71
N VAL A 12 -1.86 -12.26 7.74
CA VAL A 12 -2.46 -11.27 8.66
C VAL A 12 -2.79 -9.98 7.93
N SER A 13 -1.91 -9.52 7.03
CA SER A 13 -2.07 -8.28 6.27
C SER A 13 -3.35 -8.29 5.42
N VAL A 14 -3.78 -9.47 4.94
CA VAL A 14 -5.02 -9.59 4.16
C VAL A 14 -6.25 -9.23 4.98
N PHE A 15 -6.32 -9.68 6.24
CA PHE A 15 -7.43 -9.33 7.14
C PHE A 15 -7.40 -7.85 7.51
N VAL A 16 -6.22 -7.35 7.88
CA VAL A 16 -6.03 -5.92 8.24
C VAL A 16 -6.45 -5.02 7.07
N SER A 17 -6.03 -5.35 5.84
CA SER A 17 -6.37 -4.59 4.64
C SER A 17 -7.86 -4.62 4.33
N GLY A 18 -8.52 -5.78 4.50
CA GLY A 18 -9.97 -5.90 4.37
C GLY A 18 -10.74 -5.02 5.36
N VAL A 19 -10.25 -4.91 6.60
CA VAL A 19 -10.81 -4.02 7.62
C VAL A 19 -10.59 -2.54 7.26
N ILE A 20 -9.39 -2.18 6.80
CA ILE A 20 -9.09 -0.80 6.36
C ILE A 20 -10.04 -0.40 5.23
N ILE A 21 -10.23 -1.26 4.23
CA ILE A 21 -11.17 -0.98 3.13
C ILE A 21 -12.61 -0.87 3.63
N PHE A 22 -13.02 -1.71 4.59
CA PHE A 22 -14.33 -1.59 5.21
C PHE A 22 -14.52 -0.21 5.85
N LEU A 23 -13.55 0.26 6.65
CA LEU A 23 -13.61 1.58 7.31
C LEU A 23 -13.65 2.72 6.29
N TRP A 24 -12.76 2.71 5.31
CA TRP A 24 -12.76 3.70 4.24
C TRP A 24 -14.07 3.70 3.47
N ALA A 25 -14.55 2.52 3.10
CA ALA A 25 -15.82 2.42 2.40
C ALA A 25 -16.99 2.94 3.24
N LYS A 26 -16.99 2.81 4.57
CA LYS A 26 -18.00 3.43 5.44
C LYS A 26 -17.96 4.95 5.38
N ILE A 27 -16.78 5.56 5.37
CA ILE A 27 -16.61 7.02 5.19
C ILE A 27 -17.24 7.46 3.85
N PHE A 28 -17.10 6.66 2.80
CA PHE A 28 -17.71 6.90 1.47
C PHE A 28 -19.17 6.44 1.32
N GLY A 29 -19.85 6.06 2.41
CA GLY A 29 -21.26 5.66 2.42
C GLY A 29 -21.53 4.22 1.98
N GLY A 30 -20.55 3.34 2.09
CA GLY A 30 -20.61 1.93 1.73
C GLY A 30 -21.50 1.09 2.65
N LYS A 31 -22.29 0.21 2.04
CA LYS A 31 -23.37 -0.53 2.72
C LYS A 31 -23.02 -1.96 3.12
N ALA A 32 -21.83 -2.45 2.79
CA ALA A 32 -21.42 -3.81 3.12
C ALA A 32 -21.21 -4.02 4.63
N THR A 33 -21.19 -5.28 5.03
CA THR A 33 -20.69 -5.75 6.34
C THR A 33 -19.18 -5.94 6.30
N ILE A 34 -18.54 -6.01 7.46
CA ILE A 34 -17.10 -6.25 7.59
C ILE A 34 -16.67 -7.57 6.95
N GLU A 35 -17.46 -8.63 7.13
CA GLU A 35 -17.20 -9.95 6.55
C GLU A 35 -17.22 -9.91 5.03
N GLN A 36 -18.20 -9.19 4.45
CA GLN A 36 -18.31 -9.02 3.01
C GLN A 36 -17.09 -8.27 2.44
N SER A 37 -16.60 -7.24 3.13
CA SER A 37 -15.40 -6.50 2.72
C SER A 37 -14.13 -7.33 2.80
N ILE A 38 -13.94 -8.11 3.87
CA ILE A 38 -12.78 -8.99 4.00
C ILE A 38 -12.79 -10.05 2.90
N LYS A 39 -13.92 -10.74 2.68
CA LYS A 39 -14.05 -11.73 1.59
C LYS A 39 -13.79 -11.11 0.22
N MET A 40 -14.35 -9.93 -0.03
CA MET A 40 -14.11 -9.19 -1.27
C MET A 40 -12.62 -8.90 -1.48
N TYR A 41 -11.93 -8.41 -0.45
CA TYR A 41 -10.50 -8.16 -0.52
C TYR A 41 -9.70 -9.43 -0.81
N MET A 42 -9.97 -10.52 -0.08
CA MET A 42 -9.31 -11.82 -0.29
C MET A 42 -9.44 -12.29 -1.74
N TYR A 43 -10.66 -12.23 -2.32
CA TYR A 43 -10.87 -12.64 -3.70
C TYR A 43 -10.18 -11.71 -4.71
N ALA A 44 -10.13 -10.41 -4.44
CA ALA A 44 -9.44 -9.46 -5.31
C ALA A 44 -7.91 -9.66 -5.32
N GLN A 45 -7.33 -10.26 -4.27
CA GLN A 45 -5.90 -10.57 -4.20
C GLN A 45 -5.50 -11.87 -4.92
N THR A 46 -6.46 -12.71 -5.33
CA THR A 46 -6.19 -13.98 -6.04
C THR A 46 -5.24 -13.87 -7.25
N PRO A 47 -5.20 -12.78 -8.04
CA PRO A 47 -4.26 -12.68 -9.16
C PRO A 47 -2.80 -12.73 -8.72
N HIS A 48 -2.50 -12.31 -7.49
CA HIS A 48 -1.14 -12.35 -6.97
C HIS A 48 -0.59 -13.76 -6.82
N LEU A 49 -1.43 -14.80 -6.82
CA LEU A 49 -0.99 -16.20 -6.88
C LEU A 49 -0.16 -16.51 -8.12
N PHE A 50 -0.29 -15.73 -9.19
CA PHE A 50 0.49 -15.89 -10.42
C PHE A 50 1.76 -15.01 -10.43
N SER A 51 2.06 -14.29 -9.34
CA SER A 51 3.20 -13.36 -9.30
C SER A 51 4.56 -14.03 -9.26
N TRP A 52 4.63 -15.34 -9.00
CA TRP A 52 5.87 -16.12 -9.10
C TRP A 52 6.33 -16.29 -10.55
N ILE A 53 5.43 -16.09 -11.52
CA ILE A 53 5.76 -16.15 -12.95
C ILE A 53 6.47 -14.83 -13.33
N PRO A 54 7.66 -14.90 -13.96
CA PRO A 54 8.36 -13.71 -14.43
C PRO A 54 7.47 -12.80 -15.29
N PHE A 55 7.58 -11.49 -15.08
CA PHE A 55 6.80 -10.42 -15.75
C PHE A 55 5.28 -10.39 -15.47
N VAL A 56 4.67 -11.47 -14.94
CA VAL A 56 3.23 -11.54 -14.66
C VAL A 56 2.83 -10.77 -13.41
N GLY A 57 3.73 -10.60 -12.43
CA GLY A 57 3.43 -9.89 -11.18
C GLY A 57 2.93 -8.45 -11.37
N GLY A 58 3.42 -7.75 -12.40
CA GLY A 58 2.93 -6.41 -12.76
C GLY A 58 1.48 -6.45 -13.26
N LEU A 59 1.18 -7.38 -14.17
CA LEU A 59 -0.17 -7.57 -14.69
C LEU A 59 -1.15 -8.04 -13.60
N ALA A 60 -0.69 -8.91 -12.70
CA ALA A 60 -1.45 -9.35 -11.53
C ALA A 60 -1.85 -8.18 -10.63
N SER A 61 -0.94 -7.23 -10.40
CA SER A 61 -1.21 -6.02 -9.62
C SER A 61 -2.30 -5.14 -10.24
N ILE A 62 -2.21 -4.91 -11.56
CA ILE A 62 -3.21 -4.11 -12.30
C ILE A 62 -4.57 -4.80 -12.23
N TRP A 63 -4.60 -6.11 -12.46
CA TRP A 63 -5.83 -6.89 -12.42
C TRP A 63 -6.45 -6.93 -11.01
N ALA A 64 -5.63 -7.11 -9.98
CA ALA A 64 -6.08 -7.07 -8.58
C ALA A 64 -6.69 -5.71 -8.21
N LEU A 65 -6.10 -4.60 -8.67
CA LEU A 65 -6.65 -3.25 -8.46
C LEU A 65 -8.01 -3.09 -9.16
N LEU A 66 -8.17 -3.59 -10.38
CA LEU A 66 -9.46 -3.57 -11.08
C LEU A 66 -10.51 -4.38 -10.34
N LEU A 67 -10.17 -5.58 -9.87
CA LEU A 67 -11.06 -6.42 -9.06
C LEU A 67 -11.42 -5.76 -7.73
N LEU A 68 -10.50 -5.05 -7.09
CA LEU A 68 -10.75 -4.27 -5.87
C LEU A 68 -11.79 -3.17 -6.12
N ILE A 69 -11.64 -2.39 -7.20
CA ILE A 69 -12.60 -1.32 -7.53
C ILE A 69 -13.97 -1.90 -7.87
N ILE A 70 -14.03 -2.93 -8.72
CA ILE A 70 -15.29 -3.58 -9.12
C ILE A 70 -15.95 -4.27 -7.92
N GLY A 71 -15.16 -4.98 -7.13
CA GLY A 71 -15.60 -5.66 -5.92
C GLY A 71 -16.18 -4.68 -4.90
N THR A 72 -15.47 -3.59 -4.63
CA THR A 72 -15.94 -2.54 -3.73
C THR A 72 -17.21 -1.88 -4.25
N GLN A 73 -17.29 -1.54 -5.53
CA GLN A 73 -18.51 -1.00 -6.14
C GLN A 73 -19.72 -1.92 -5.90
N LYS A 74 -19.58 -3.22 -6.20
CA LYS A 74 -20.66 -4.20 -6.12
C LYS A 74 -21.03 -4.53 -4.67
N VAL A 75 -20.04 -4.86 -3.85
CA VAL A 75 -20.23 -5.32 -2.47
C VAL A 75 -20.72 -4.20 -1.57
N HIS A 76 -20.14 -2.99 -1.71
CA HIS A 76 -20.56 -1.84 -0.92
C HIS A 76 -21.73 -1.05 -1.53
N LYS A 77 -22.27 -1.48 -2.67
CA LYS A 77 -23.42 -0.88 -3.36
C LYS A 77 -23.24 0.64 -3.56
N MET A 78 -22.09 1.02 -4.09
CA MET A 78 -21.72 2.41 -4.34
C MET A 78 -21.36 2.65 -5.80
N SER A 79 -21.28 3.92 -6.21
CA SER A 79 -20.88 4.26 -7.58
C SER A 79 -19.42 3.90 -7.84
N ARG A 80 -19.08 3.65 -9.11
CA ARG A 80 -17.71 3.28 -9.52
C ARG A 80 -16.68 4.36 -9.15
N LEU A 81 -17.06 5.64 -9.27
CA LEU A 81 -16.21 6.76 -8.88
C LEU A 81 -15.90 6.71 -7.37
N ARG A 82 -16.90 6.52 -6.51
CA ARG A 82 -16.69 6.40 -5.05
C ARG A 82 -15.82 5.18 -4.71
N ALA A 83 -16.04 4.06 -5.39
CA ALA A 83 -15.23 2.86 -5.21
C ALA A 83 -13.76 3.09 -5.62
N ALA A 84 -13.51 3.82 -6.71
CA ALA A 84 -12.15 4.18 -7.13
C ALA A 84 -11.47 5.15 -6.15
N LEU A 85 -12.22 6.14 -5.63
CA LEU A 85 -11.71 7.12 -4.68
C LEU A 85 -11.21 6.50 -3.37
N ILE A 86 -11.82 5.39 -2.93
CA ILE A 86 -11.35 4.63 -1.75
C ILE A 86 -9.89 4.20 -1.89
N TYR A 87 -9.41 3.93 -3.11
CA TYR A 87 -8.03 3.53 -3.35
C TYR A 87 -7.15 4.71 -3.77
N LEU A 88 -7.68 5.62 -4.59
CA LEU A 88 -6.93 6.77 -5.11
C LEU A 88 -6.53 7.76 -4.01
N ILE A 89 -7.43 8.08 -3.08
CA ILE A 89 -7.18 9.07 -2.03
C ILE A 89 -6.04 8.64 -1.09
N PRO A 90 -6.06 7.46 -0.44
CA PRO A 90 -4.95 7.05 0.40
C PRO A 90 -3.65 6.88 -0.37
N SER A 91 -3.70 6.41 -1.62
CA SER A 91 -2.50 6.30 -2.47
C SER A 91 -1.90 7.67 -2.77
N LEU A 92 -2.73 8.67 -3.07
CA LEU A 92 -2.29 10.04 -3.32
C LEU A 92 -1.71 10.69 -2.06
N ILE A 93 -2.36 10.51 -0.90
CA ILE A 93 -1.85 10.98 0.39
C ILE A 93 -0.46 10.40 0.66
N LEU A 94 -0.29 9.10 0.44
CA LEU A 94 1.00 8.43 0.63
C LEU A 94 2.08 9.00 -0.30
N VAL A 95 1.78 9.21 -1.58
CA VAL A 95 2.71 9.80 -2.55
C VAL A 95 3.12 11.21 -2.13
N VAL A 96 2.16 12.07 -1.77
CA VAL A 96 2.43 13.44 -1.31
C VAL A 96 3.28 13.43 -0.04
N PHE A 97 2.97 12.54 0.90
CA PHE A 97 3.72 12.40 2.15
C PHE A 97 5.18 11.97 1.91
N ILE A 98 5.40 11.01 1.01
CA ILE A 98 6.75 10.58 0.62
C ILE A 98 7.53 11.74 -0.02
N ILE A 99 6.91 12.48 -0.94
CA ILE A 99 7.54 13.65 -1.56
C ILE A 99 7.89 14.70 -0.50
N ALA A 100 6.99 14.98 0.44
CA ALA A 100 7.24 15.93 1.52
C ALA A 100 8.42 15.52 2.41
N ILE A 101 8.53 14.22 2.75
CA ILE A 101 9.68 13.69 3.51
C ILE A 101 10.97 13.87 2.71
N ILE A 102 10.96 13.54 1.42
CA ILE A 102 12.16 13.69 0.57
C ILE A 102 12.60 15.15 0.53
N LEU A 103 11.67 16.09 0.32
CA LEU A 103 11.96 17.52 0.31
C LEU A 103 12.49 18.00 1.66
N LEU A 104 11.90 17.56 2.77
CA LEU A 104 12.38 17.88 4.11
C LEU A 104 13.82 17.41 4.32
N ILE A 105 14.12 16.17 3.93
CA ILE A 105 15.48 15.61 4.02
C ILE A 105 16.46 16.46 3.18
N VAL A 106 16.09 16.81 1.95
CA VAL A 106 16.92 17.66 1.07
C VAL A 106 17.17 19.03 1.68
N ILE A 107 16.14 19.67 2.27
CA ILE A 107 16.28 20.97 2.92
C ILE A 107 17.22 20.88 4.12
N LEU A 108 17.04 19.89 5.00
CA LEU A 108 17.89 19.70 6.19
C LEU A 108 19.35 19.46 5.81
N ILE A 109 19.59 18.71 4.74
CA ILE A 109 20.93 18.50 4.16
C ILE A 109 21.52 19.82 3.65
N SER A 110 20.74 20.60 2.89
CA SER A 110 21.21 21.86 2.31
C SER A 110 21.49 22.95 3.36
N ALA A 111 20.75 22.93 4.47
CA ALA A 111 20.88 23.90 5.55
C ALA A 111 22.06 23.61 6.48
N ASN A 112 22.58 22.38 6.51
CA ASN A 112 23.68 22.00 7.38
C ASN A 112 24.64 21.01 6.67
N PRO A 113 25.42 21.49 5.67
CA PRO A 113 26.25 20.63 4.83
C PRO A 113 27.37 19.92 5.62
N GLU A 114 27.82 20.49 6.73
CA GLU A 114 28.84 19.90 7.60
C GLU A 114 28.39 18.57 8.22
N LEU A 115 27.08 18.42 8.50
CA LEU A 115 26.49 17.16 8.98
C LEU A 115 26.75 15.98 8.02
N ILE A 116 26.82 16.25 6.71
CA ILE A 116 27.17 15.22 5.72
C ILE A 116 28.65 14.91 5.79
N LEU A 117 29.51 15.92 5.85
CA LEU A 117 30.95 15.73 5.88
C LEU A 117 31.38 14.95 7.14
N ASP A 118 30.79 15.25 8.28
CA ASP A 118 31.03 14.54 9.54
C ASP A 118 30.58 13.07 9.44
N LYS A 119 29.37 12.81 8.94
CA LYS A 119 28.88 11.43 8.76
C LYS A 119 29.67 10.63 7.72
N LEU A 120 30.15 11.28 6.67
CA LEU A 120 31.02 10.64 5.68
C LEU A 120 32.40 10.34 6.27
N ALA A 121 32.95 11.23 7.09
CA ALA A 121 34.21 11.01 7.81
C ALA A 121 34.08 9.85 8.81
N GLU A 122 33.01 9.79 9.60
CA GLU A 122 32.72 8.67 10.50
C GLU A 122 32.55 7.34 9.75
N ALA A 123 31.82 7.34 8.64
CA ALA A 123 31.62 6.14 7.82
C ALA A 123 32.90 5.66 7.12
N ALA A 124 33.82 6.57 6.78
CA ALA A 124 35.14 6.25 6.24
C ALA A 124 36.07 5.69 7.32
N ALA A 125 36.06 6.29 8.52
CA ALA A 125 36.84 5.81 9.67
C ALA A 125 36.38 4.43 10.16
N ALA A 126 35.07 4.13 10.12
CA ALA A 126 34.53 2.83 10.50
C ALA A 126 34.83 1.69 9.50
N LYS A 127 35.32 2.02 8.30
CA LYS A 127 35.73 1.05 7.27
C LYS A 127 37.24 0.77 7.23
N GLN A 128 38.05 1.50 8.01
CA GLN A 128 39.47 1.24 8.22
C GLN A 128 39.69 0.42 9.48
#